data_AF-A0A4Q5SYN8-F1
#
_entry.id   AF-A0A4Q5SYN8-F1
#
_cell.length_a   1.000
_cell.length_b   1.000
_cell.length_c   1.000
_cell.angle_alpha   90.00
_cell.angle_beta   90.00
_cell.angle_gamma   90.00
#
_symmetry.space_group_name_H-M   'P 1'
#
loop_
_entity.id
_entity.type
_entity.pdbx_description
1 polymer ?
#
loop_
_entity_poly.entity_id
_entity_poly.type
_entity_poly.pdbx_seq_one_letter_code
_entity_poly.pdbx_strand_id
1 'polypeptide(L)'
;MSLLSRCAMRILLLGAGGFIGRHILSELLASGHQVRAVARDVARLREAEPGAEWVGIDLARATDAEGWRAHLTGIDCVVNAAGVLRGPEMQAVHVDMPGALHAACSAPKCAASS
;
A
#
# COMPACT_ATOMS: atom_id res chain seq x y z
N MET A 1 -26.76 9.49 -17.27
CA MET A 1 -25.33 9.80 -17.33
C MET A 1 -24.94 10.44 -16.00
N SER A 2 -24.67 9.62 -14.97
CA SER A 2 -24.51 10.10 -13.60
C SER A 2 -23.06 10.50 -13.35
N LEU A 3 -22.82 11.81 -13.15
CA LEU A 3 -21.64 12.34 -12.50
C LEU A 3 -21.67 11.93 -11.02
N LEU A 4 -21.23 10.71 -10.71
CA LEU A 4 -20.56 10.50 -9.44
C LEU A 4 -19.11 10.84 -9.70
N SER A 5 -18.75 12.10 -9.42
CA SER A 5 -17.37 12.49 -9.17
C SER A 5 -16.87 11.56 -8.07
N ARG A 6 -16.19 10.46 -8.43
CA ARG A 6 -15.50 9.66 -7.42
C ARG A 6 -14.38 10.56 -6.94
N CYS A 7 -14.46 11.02 -5.70
CA CYS A 7 -13.39 11.80 -5.11
C CYS A 7 -12.06 11.04 -5.26
N ALA A 8 -11.03 11.73 -5.74
CA ALA A 8 -9.69 11.18 -5.76
C ALA A 8 -9.27 10.80 -4.34
N MET A 9 -8.79 9.58 -4.15
CA MET A 9 -8.32 9.06 -2.87
C MET A 9 -6.80 8.89 -2.91
N ARG A 10 -6.17 8.94 -1.73
CA ARG A 10 -4.77 8.54 -1.51
C ARG A 10 -4.74 7.10 -1.02
N ILE A 11 -4.16 6.21 -1.82
CA ILE A 11 -4.22 4.76 -1.62
C ILE A 11 -2.82 4.21 -1.36
N LEU A 12 -2.66 3.45 -0.28
CA LEU A 12 -1.46 2.64 -0.04
C LEU A 12 -1.66 1.27 -0.69
N LEU A 13 -0.90 0.95 -1.73
CA LEU A 13 -0.98 -0.31 -2.45
C LEU A 13 0.23 -1.20 -2.12
N LEU A 14 0.00 -2.29 -1.38
CA LEU A 14 1.03 -3.29 -1.10
C LEU A 14 1.14 -4.32 -2.23
N GLY A 15 2.37 -4.69 -2.58
CA GLY A 15 2.61 -5.62 -3.68
C GLY A 15 2.43 -5.00 -5.07
N ALA A 16 2.59 -3.68 -5.18
CA ALA A 16 2.34 -2.91 -6.41
C ALA A 16 3.20 -3.36 -7.62
N GLY A 17 4.41 -3.87 -7.37
CA GLY A 17 5.28 -4.44 -8.42
C GLY A 17 4.95 -5.88 -8.81
N GLY A 18 3.97 -6.53 -8.17
CA GLY A 18 3.59 -7.92 -8.41
C GLY A 18 2.65 -8.10 -9.60
N PHE A 19 2.30 -9.36 -9.88
CA PHE A 19 1.43 -9.73 -11.00
C PHE A 19 0.07 -9.03 -10.94
N ILE A 20 -0.63 -9.12 -9.81
CA ILE A 20 -1.94 -8.48 -9.61
C ILE A 20 -1.77 -6.98 -9.33
N GLY A 21 -0.81 -6.63 -8.46
CA GLY A 21 -0.60 -5.26 -8.00
C GLY A 21 -0.36 -4.25 -9.12
N ARG A 22 0.37 -4.61 -10.19
CA ARG A 22 0.59 -3.69 -11.32
C ARG A 22 -0.69 -3.34 -12.07
N HIS A 23 -1.64 -4.28 -12.18
CA HIS A 23 -2.91 -4.03 -12.84
C HIS A 23 -3.81 -3.17 -11.97
N ILE A 24 -3.81 -3.41 -10.66
CA ILE A 24 -4.49 -2.53 -9.69
C ILE A 24 -3.89 -1.12 -9.77
N LEU A 25 -2.56 -0.99 -9.76
CA LEU A 25 -1.88 0.30 -9.83
C LEU A 25 -2.30 1.09 -11.07
N SER A 26 -2.24 0.45 -12.24
CA SER A 26 -2.63 1.06 -13.52
C SER A 26 -4.07 1.58 -13.50
N GLU A 27 -5.02 0.77 -12.99
CA GLU A 27 -6.43 1.17 -12.90
C GLU A 27 -6.66 2.31 -11.90
N LEU A 28 -6.00 2.27 -10.74
CA LEU A 28 -6.13 3.31 -9.72
C LEU A 28 -5.60 4.66 -10.24
N LEU A 29 -4.46 4.65 -10.93
CA LEU A 29 -3.90 5.85 -11.55
C LEU A 29 -4.78 6.36 -12.69
N ALA A 30 -5.27 5.48 -13.57
CA ALA A 30 -6.19 5.83 -14.65
C ALA A 30 -7.51 6.42 -14.13
N SER A 31 -7.96 5.98 -12.96
CA SER A 31 -9.13 6.51 -12.24
C SER A 31 -8.87 7.84 -11.52
N GLY A 32 -7.66 8.40 -11.59
CA GLY A 32 -7.31 9.69 -10.99
C GLY A 32 -7.03 9.63 -9.48
N HIS A 33 -6.80 8.44 -8.93
CA HIS A 33 -6.37 8.30 -7.53
C HIS A 33 -4.86 8.54 -7.40
N GLN A 34 -4.42 8.99 -6.23
CA GLN A 34 -3.01 9.09 -5.88
C GLN A 34 -2.59 7.77 -5.22
N VAL A 35 -1.53 7.14 -5.72
CA VAL A 35 -1.12 5.83 -5.21
C VAL A 35 0.28 5.90 -4.60
N ARG A 36 0.38 5.56 -3.32
CA ARG A 36 1.61 5.20 -2.65
C ARG A 36 1.86 3.71 -2.85
N ALA A 37 2.74 3.39 -3.79
CA ALA A 37 2.99 2.03 -4.27
C ALA A 37 4.16 1.39 -3.52
N VAL A 38 3.90 0.26 -2.87
CA VAL A 38 4.90 -0.47 -2.07
C VAL A 38 5.40 -1.69 -2.82
N ALA A 39 6.73 -1.77 -2.95
CA ALA A 39 7.48 -2.91 -3.48
C ALA A 39 8.85 -2.98 -2.79
N ARG A 40 9.63 -4.03 -3.06
CA ARG A 40 11.01 -4.16 -2.53
C ARG A 40 11.99 -3.31 -3.35
N ASP A 41 12.10 -3.60 -4.64
CA ASP A 41 13.02 -2.90 -5.56
C ASP A 41 12.29 -1.86 -6.40
N VAL A 42 12.36 -0.59 -5.98
CA VAL A 42 11.57 0.49 -6.59
C VAL A 42 12.26 1.24 -7.72
N ALA A 43 13.58 1.11 -7.89
CA ALA A 43 14.34 1.92 -8.86
C ALA A 43 13.79 1.77 -10.29
N ARG A 44 13.71 0.54 -10.79
CA ARG A 44 13.15 0.23 -12.11
C ARG A 44 11.65 0.51 -12.21
N LEU A 45 10.92 0.34 -11.11
CA LEU A 45 9.47 0.57 -11.08
C LEU A 45 9.13 2.06 -11.19
N ARG A 46 9.94 2.93 -10.59
CA ARG A 46 9.83 4.40 -10.73
C ARG A 46 9.98 4.86 -12.17
N GLU A 47 10.91 4.27 -12.91
CA GLU A 47 11.11 4.57 -14.32
C GLU A 47 9.93 4.09 -15.18
N ALA A 48 9.40 2.90 -14.90
CA ALA A 48 8.30 2.30 -15.65
C ALA A 48 6.94 2.96 -15.37
N GLU A 49 6.71 3.41 -14.14
CA GLU A 49 5.46 4.02 -13.69
C GLU A 49 5.74 5.25 -12.81
N PRO A 50 6.07 6.41 -13.41
CA PRO A 50 6.38 7.63 -12.68
C PRO A 50 5.16 8.28 -12.02
N GLY A 51 3.93 7.85 -12.35
CA GLY A 51 2.70 8.36 -11.76
C GLY A 51 2.45 7.96 -10.31
N ALA A 52 3.22 6.99 -9.78
CA ALA A 52 3.08 6.49 -8.41
C ALA A 52 4.16 7.04 -7.46
N GLU A 53 3.78 7.25 -6.20
CA GLU A 53 4.74 7.50 -5.11
C GLU A 53 5.31 6.16 -4.63
N TRP A 54 6.47 5.77 -5.14
CA TRP A 54 7.07 4.47 -4.82
C TRP A 54 7.83 4.47 -3.48
N VAL A 55 7.49 3.50 -2.62
CA VAL A 55 8.14 3.26 -1.32
C VAL A 55 8.72 1.85 -1.27
N GLY A 56 10.01 1.76 -0.93
CA GLY A 56 10.73 0.50 -0.75
C GLY A 56 10.46 -0.10 0.62
N ILE A 57 9.71 -1.20 0.72
CA ILE A 57 9.47 -1.91 1.98
C ILE A 57 9.60 -3.42 1.74
N ASP A 58 10.38 -4.07 2.60
CA ASP A 58 10.35 -5.53 2.71
C ASP A 58 9.19 -5.97 3.60
N LEU A 59 8.09 -6.40 2.97
CA LEU A 59 6.86 -6.78 3.67
C LEU A 59 7.04 -7.99 4.60
N ALA A 60 8.03 -8.86 4.34
CA ALA A 60 8.34 -9.97 5.25
C ALA A 60 8.95 -9.50 6.58
N ARG A 61 9.40 -8.24 6.66
CA ARG A 61 9.98 -7.61 7.85
C ARG A 61 9.09 -6.52 8.44
N ALA A 62 8.00 -6.16 7.77
CA ALA A 62 7.07 -5.11 8.19
C ALA A 62 5.95 -5.66 9.10
N THR A 63 6.33 -6.37 10.15
CA THR A 63 5.42 -7.09 11.06
C THR A 63 5.16 -6.33 12.37
N ASP A 64 5.65 -5.10 12.49
CA ASP A 64 5.38 -4.20 13.61
C ASP A 64 4.38 -3.11 13.21
N ALA A 65 3.38 -2.88 14.06
CA ALA A 65 2.31 -1.92 13.80
C ALA A 65 2.79 -0.46 13.90
N GLU A 66 3.78 -0.17 14.75
CA GLU A 66 4.30 1.19 14.89
C GLU A 66 5.04 1.64 13.63
N GLY A 67 5.81 0.74 13.01
CA GLY A 67 6.47 0.96 11.73
C GLY A 67 5.54 1.38 10.59
N TRP A 68 4.26 0.98 10.62
CA TRP A 68 3.27 1.35 9.60
C TRP A 68 2.74 2.78 9.73
N ARG A 69 2.83 3.41 10.92
CA ARG A 69 2.19 4.70 11.19
C ARG A 69 2.62 5.80 10.23
N ALA A 70 3.93 5.87 9.92
CA ALA A 70 4.47 6.87 9.00
C ALA A 70 3.93 6.72 7.57
N HIS A 71 3.62 5.48 7.15
CA HIS A 71 3.13 5.18 5.81
C HIS A 71 1.63 5.43 5.65
N LEU A 72 0.88 5.44 6.77
CA LEU A 72 -0.57 5.63 6.81
C LEU A 72 -1.00 7.10 6.88
N THR A 73 -0.08 8.03 7.15
CA THR A 73 -0.40 9.47 7.19
C THR A 73 -1.00 9.94 5.88
N GLY A 74 -2.22 10.47 5.95
CA GLY A 74 -2.97 10.95 4.79
C GLY A 74 -3.57 9.84 3.91
N ILE A 75 -3.35 8.56 4.19
CA ILE A 75 -3.94 7.47 3.40
C ILE A 75 -5.43 7.34 3.73
N ASP A 76 -6.25 7.29 2.68
CA ASP A 76 -7.70 7.09 2.78
C ASP A 76 -8.07 5.61 2.72
N CYS A 77 -7.28 4.80 1.99
CA CYS A 77 -7.52 3.39 1.80
C CYS A 77 -6.22 2.59 1.65
N VAL A 78 -6.21 1.37 2.17
CA VAL A 78 -5.12 0.41 1.99
C VAL A 78 -5.62 -0.74 1.12
N VAL A 79 -4.86 -1.05 0.07
CA VAL A 79 -5.07 -2.24 -0.77
C VAL A 79 -3.89 -3.18 -0.57
N ASN A 80 -4.16 -4.37 -0.04
CA ASN A 80 -3.14 -5.41 0.08
C ASN A 80 -3.23 -6.41 -1.08
N ALA A 81 -2.33 -6.28 -2.05
CA ALA A 81 -2.13 -7.24 -3.13
C ALA A 81 -0.77 -7.98 -3.00
N ALA A 82 -0.18 -7.98 -1.81
CA ALA A 82 1.05 -8.70 -1.53
C ALA A 82 0.77 -10.20 -1.33
N GLY A 83 1.65 -11.02 -1.87
CA GLY A 83 1.58 -12.46 -1.68
C GLY A 83 2.83 -13.17 -2.18
N VAL A 84 3.24 -14.20 -1.45
CA VAL A 84 4.22 -15.20 -1.88
C VAL A 84 3.52 -16.53 -2.02
N LEU A 85 3.96 -17.40 -2.92
CA LEU A 85 3.31 -18.71 -3.13
C LEU A 85 3.93 -19.83 -2.30
N ARG A 86 5.21 -19.69 -1.96
CA ARG A 86 6.06 -20.67 -1.28
C ARG A 86 7.19 -19.91 -0.59
N GLY A 87 7.78 -20.50 0.44
CA GLY A 87 8.97 -19.98 1.12
C GLY A 87 8.76 -19.71 2.61
N PRO A 88 9.85 -19.45 3.36
CA PRO A 88 9.79 -19.19 4.79
C PRO A 88 9.02 -17.89 5.13
N GLU A 89 8.86 -16.97 4.17
CA GLU A 89 8.20 -15.68 4.37
C GLU A 89 6.67 -15.76 4.34
N MET A 90 6.07 -16.91 4.05
CA MET A 90 4.61 -17.06 3.92
C MET A 90 3.87 -16.56 5.15
N GLN A 91 4.31 -16.96 6.36
CA GLN A 91 3.69 -16.53 7.61
C GLN A 91 3.76 -15.01 7.77
N ALA A 92 4.95 -14.44 7.56
CA ALA A 92 5.18 -13.01 7.70
C ALA A 92 4.35 -12.18 6.72
N VAL A 93 4.29 -12.58 5.44
CA VAL A 93 3.61 -11.83 4.38
C VAL A 93 2.09 -12.00 4.39
N HIS A 94 1.58 -13.18 4.76
CA HIS A 94 0.14 -13.47 4.69
C HIS A 94 -0.61 -13.24 6.00
N VAL A 95 0.08 -13.29 7.15
CA VAL A 95 -0.56 -13.21 8.46
C VAL A 95 -0.01 -12.06 9.28
N ASP A 96 1.29 -12.05 9.55
CA ASP A 96 1.86 -11.15 10.56
C ASP A 96 1.86 -9.69 10.06
N MET A 97 2.31 -9.44 8.83
CA MET A 97 2.33 -8.11 8.22
C MET A 97 0.91 -7.52 8.04
N PRO A 98 -0.07 -8.25 7.45
CA PRO A 98 -1.43 -7.74 7.35
C PRO A 98 -2.07 -7.46 8.71
N GLY A 99 -1.78 -8.30 9.72
CA GLY A 99 -2.22 -8.10 11.10
C GLY A 99 -1.65 -6.82 11.72
N ALA A 100 -0.34 -6.59 11.59
CA ALA A 100 0.32 -5.39 12.06
C ALA A 100 -0.22 -4.12 11.39
N LEU A 101 -0.41 -4.16 10.07
CA LEU A 101 -0.99 -3.06 9.31
C LEU A 101 -2.43 -2.76 9.72
N HIS A 102 -3.26 -3.80 9.91
CA HIS A 102 -4.62 -3.64 10.40
C HIS A 102 -4.66 -3.00 11.80
N ALA A 103 -3.77 -3.43 12.70
CA ALA A 103 -3.63 -2.83 14.03
C ALA A 103 -3.25 -1.35 13.95
N ALA A 104 -2.35 -0.98 13.02
CA ALA A 104 -1.96 0.40 12.79
C ALA A 104 -3.11 1.26 12.22
N CYS A 105 -3.93 0.70 11.33
CA CYS A 105 -5.13 1.37 10.78
C CYS A 105 -6.25 1.54 11.83
N SER A 106 -6.39 0.58 12.73
CA SER A 106 -7.47 0.54 13.74
C SER A 106 -7.15 1.34 14.99
N ALA A 107 -5.88 1.66 15.23
CA ALA A 107 -5.49 2.50 16.34
C ALA A 107 -6.20 3.86 16.22
N PRO A 108 -6.78 4.39 17.30
CA PRO A 108 -7.36 5.72 17.27
C PRO A 108 -6.28 6.68 16.78
N LYS A 109 -6.62 7.48 15.76
CA LYS A 109 -5.78 8.61 15.36
C LYS A 109 -5.65 9.45 16.63
N CYS A 110 -4.45 9.53 17.21
CA CYS A 110 -4.21 10.53 18.25
C CYS A 110 -4.64 11.86 17.62
N ALA A 111 -5.71 12.46 18.14
CA ALA A 111 -6.13 13.77 17.72
C ALA A 111 -4.96 14.69 18.06
N ALA A 112 -4.14 15.00 17.07
CA ALA A 112 -3.13 16.04 17.20
C ALA A 112 -3.92 17.33 17.40
N SER A 113 -4.00 17.76 18.65
CA SER A 113 -4.39 19.10 19.02
C SER A 113 -3.31 20.07 18.56
N SER A 114 -3.74 21.13 17.86
CA SER A 114 -3.04 22.39 17.49
C SER A 114 -2.58 22.47 16.04
#